data_AF-A0A959F0Y9-F1
#
_entry.id   AF-A0A959F0Y9-F1
#
_cell.length_a   1.000
_cell.length_b   1.000
_cell.length_c   1.000
_cell.angle_alpha   90.00
_cell.angle_beta   90.00
_cell.angle_gamma   90.00
#
_symmetry.space_group_name_H-M   'P 1'
#
loop_
_entity.id
_entity.type
_entity.pdbx_description
1 polymer ?
#
loop_
_entity_poly.entity_id
_entity_poly.type
_entity_poly.pdbx_seq_one_letter_code
_entity_poly.pdbx_strand_id
1 'polypeptide(L)'
;EVSAYNCHVKAPGDPGAEYTITYNCNEHQNQSGEGQNLADARDLFFVTVNPTRPIEERYLLRDEHGRPLVKEFSRNLCDFELLQAQQELPLLQGQNGLYFTGGYTNGIGLHENCLKQSEEIAEVLGRLAQQAAAVRSEFVVANHHSAA
;
A
#
# COMPACT_ATOMS: atom_id res chain seq x y z
N GLU A 1 14.41 0.07 29.28
CA GLU A 1 14.02 0.43 27.90
C GLU A 1 12.81 -0.40 27.51
N VAL A 2 11.71 0.25 27.15
CA VAL A 2 10.56 -0.43 26.53
C VAL A 2 10.75 -0.23 25.03
N SER A 3 11.13 -1.30 24.32
CA SER A 3 11.19 -1.23 22.86
C SER A 3 9.77 -1.30 22.31
N ALA A 4 9.41 -0.38 21.41
CA ALA A 4 8.14 -0.45 20.69
C ALA A 4 8.05 -1.70 19.80
N TYR A 5 9.20 -2.28 19.43
CA TYR A 5 9.33 -3.38 18.49
C TYR A 5 10.20 -4.51 19.05
N ASN A 6 9.74 -5.75 18.86
CA ASN A 6 10.52 -6.96 19.04
C ASN A 6 10.57 -7.71 17.71
N CYS A 7 11.77 -7.83 17.14
CA CYS A 7 12.02 -8.53 15.89
C CYS A 7 12.82 -9.80 16.17
N HIS A 8 12.30 -10.94 15.72
CA HIS A 8 12.99 -12.22 15.77
C HIS A 8 13.23 -12.70 14.35
N VAL A 9 14.50 -12.69 13.91
CA VAL A 9 14.93 -13.22 12.61
C VAL A 9 15.40 -14.65 12.82
N LYS A 10 14.86 -15.58 12.02
CA LYS A 10 15.27 -16.99 12.09
C LYS A 10 16.64 -17.21 11.45
N ALA A 11 17.28 -18.32 11.82
CA ALA A 11 18.51 -18.73 11.17
C ALA A 11 18.23 -19.18 9.72
N PRO A 12 19.19 -19.00 8.80
CA PRO A 12 19.08 -19.54 7.45
C PRO A 12 18.83 -21.05 7.47
N GLY A 13 17.81 -21.52 6.76
CA GLY A 13 17.45 -22.94 6.65
C GLY A 13 16.38 -23.42 7.63
N ASP A 14 15.96 -22.59 8.60
CA ASP A 14 14.83 -22.93 9.46
C ASP A 14 13.50 -22.89 8.70
N PRO A 15 12.59 -23.87 8.88
CA PRO A 15 11.31 -23.90 8.19
C PRO A 15 10.35 -22.78 8.65
N GLY A 16 9.50 -22.30 7.74
CA GLY A 16 8.46 -21.29 7.98
C GLY A 16 8.90 -19.85 7.66
N ALA A 17 8.15 -18.85 8.15
CA ALA A 17 8.48 -17.44 7.90
C ALA A 17 9.87 -17.07 8.46
N GLU A 18 10.62 -16.29 7.67
CA GLU A 18 12.02 -15.91 7.95
C GLU A 18 12.18 -15.01 9.18
N TYR A 19 11.11 -14.29 9.55
CA TYR A 19 11.11 -13.42 10.71
C TYR A 19 9.72 -13.29 11.32
N THR A 20 9.67 -12.93 12.60
CA THR A 20 8.49 -12.47 13.32
C THR A 20 8.75 -11.05 13.83
N ILE A 21 7.78 -10.16 13.68
CA ILE A 21 7.81 -8.83 14.29
C ILE A 21 6.59 -8.70 15.17
N THR A 22 6.78 -8.37 16.44
CA THR A 22 5.70 -7.95 17.33
C THR A 22 5.96 -6.53 17.76
N TYR A 23 4.98 -5.64 17.64
CA TYR A 23 5.11 -4.29 18.13
C TYR A 23 3.94 -3.87 18.99
N ASN A 24 4.24 -3.08 20.01
CA ASN A 24 3.27 -2.44 20.86
C ASN A 24 2.71 -1.21 20.13
N CYS A 25 1.47 -1.29 19.68
CA CYS A 25 0.83 -0.22 18.92
C CYS A 25 0.72 1.07 19.74
N ASN A 26 0.57 0.95 21.06
CA ASN A 26 0.47 2.11 21.94
C ASN A 26 1.78 2.90 21.95
N GLU A 27 2.92 2.22 22.12
CA GLU A 27 4.23 2.86 22.03
C GLU A 27 4.46 3.46 20.64
N HIS A 28 4.09 2.72 19.59
CA HIS A 28 4.22 3.20 18.21
C HIS A 28 3.41 4.47 17.94
N GLN A 29 2.27 4.64 18.60
CA GLN A 29 1.42 5.83 18.50
C GLN A 29 1.79 6.91 19.53
N ASN A 30 2.89 6.74 20.27
CA ASN A 30 3.32 7.62 21.36
C ASN A 30 2.26 7.79 22.46
N GLN A 31 1.54 6.71 22.76
CA GLN A 31 0.42 6.67 23.70
C GLN A 31 0.76 6.03 25.06
N SER A 32 1.99 5.62 25.28
CA SER A 32 2.41 4.90 26.50
C SER A 32 2.56 5.75 27.75
N GLY A 33 2.75 7.06 27.61
CA GLY A 33 2.86 8.00 28.73
C GLY A 33 1.51 8.57 29.18
N GLU A 34 0.65 8.96 28.23
CA GLU A 34 -0.61 9.69 28.48
C GLU A 34 -1.70 9.41 27.43
N GLY A 35 -1.45 8.50 26.49
CA GLY A 35 -2.41 8.21 25.43
C GLY A 35 -3.60 7.46 26.00
N GLN A 36 -4.74 8.13 26.01
CA GLN A 36 -6.01 7.51 26.35
C GLN A 36 -6.34 6.47 25.28
N ASN A 37 -5.98 5.21 25.55
CA ASN A 37 -6.79 4.12 25.04
C ASN A 37 -8.19 4.34 25.61
N LEU A 38 -9.20 4.27 24.74
CA LEU A 38 -10.60 4.55 25.06
C LEU A 38 -10.97 4.06 26.47
N ALA A 39 -11.33 5.01 27.34
CA ALA A 39 -11.91 4.83 28.68
C ALA A 39 -11.12 3.93 29.67
N ASP A 40 -10.37 4.56 30.58
CA ASP A 40 -9.91 4.02 31.87
C ASP A 40 -9.03 2.75 31.89
N ALA A 41 -8.79 2.10 30.75
CA ALA A 41 -8.05 0.85 30.66
C ALA A 41 -6.60 1.07 30.21
N ARG A 42 -5.65 0.53 30.98
CA ARG A 42 -4.22 0.41 30.63
C ARG A 42 -3.95 -0.73 29.64
N ASP A 43 -4.91 -1.01 28.76
CA ASP A 43 -4.81 -2.13 27.85
C ASP A 43 -3.71 -1.87 26.81
N LEU A 44 -2.96 -2.93 26.48
CA LEU A 44 -1.90 -2.88 25.49
C LEU A 44 -2.35 -3.61 24.22
N PHE A 45 -2.19 -2.96 23.08
CA PHE A 45 -2.50 -3.51 21.77
C PHE A 45 -1.20 -3.91 21.07
N PHE A 46 -1.17 -5.13 20.58
CA PHE A 46 -0.02 -5.68 19.87
C PHE A 46 -0.44 -6.12 18.47
N VAL A 47 0.45 -5.88 17.51
CA VAL A 47 0.38 -6.51 16.19
C VAL A 47 1.59 -7.41 16.06
N THR A 48 1.33 -8.66 15.68
CA THR A 48 2.37 -9.63 15.36
C THR A 48 2.28 -10.04 13.90
N VAL A 49 3.36 -9.82 13.16
CA VAL A 49 3.53 -10.25 11.78
C VAL A 49 4.30 -11.57 11.78
N ASN A 50 3.78 -12.55 11.03
CA ASN A 50 4.39 -13.88 10.85
C ASN A 50 4.75 -14.58 12.19
N PRO A 51 3.78 -14.80 13.09
CA PRO A 51 4.05 -15.41 14.39
C PRO A 51 4.67 -16.81 14.25
N THR A 52 5.77 -17.09 14.95
CA THR A 52 6.40 -18.43 14.97
C THR A 52 5.59 -19.48 15.74
N ARG A 53 4.68 -19.04 16.61
CA ARG A 53 3.75 -19.88 17.38
C ARG A 53 2.35 -19.27 17.36
N PRO A 54 1.28 -20.08 17.41
CA PRO A 54 -0.08 -19.54 17.53
C PRO A 54 -0.20 -18.59 18.72
N ILE A 55 -0.93 -17.49 18.52
CA ILE A 55 -1.31 -16.57 19.60
C ILE A 55 -2.50 -17.19 20.34
N GLU A 56 -2.47 -17.20 21.68
CA GLU A 56 -3.57 -17.77 22.46
C GLU A 56 -4.88 -17.02 22.21
N GLU A 57 -5.98 -17.75 22.06
CA GLU A 57 -7.31 -17.22 21.71
C GLU A 57 -7.82 -16.10 22.63
N ARG A 58 -7.38 -16.08 23.89
CA ARG A 58 -7.73 -15.05 24.89
C ARG A 58 -7.05 -13.70 24.64
N TYR A 59 -5.99 -13.67 23.82
CA TYR A 59 -5.26 -12.45 23.47
C TYR A 59 -5.56 -11.95 22.05
N LEU A 60 -6.33 -12.73 21.26
CA LEU A 60 -6.74 -12.31 19.93
C LEU A 60 -7.89 -11.31 20.03
N LEU A 61 -7.68 -10.14 19.44
CA LEU A 61 -8.76 -9.19 19.20
C LEU A 61 -9.79 -9.81 18.25
N ARG A 62 -11.05 -9.43 18.42
CA ARG A 62 -12.17 -9.94 17.63
C ARG A 62 -13.00 -8.80 17.09
N ASP A 63 -13.63 -9.03 15.93
CA ASP A 63 -14.65 -8.12 15.42
C ASP A 63 -15.97 -8.23 16.20
N GLU A 64 -16.95 -7.41 15.82
CA GLU A 64 -18.30 -7.39 16.40
C GLU A 64 -19.07 -8.72 16.31
N HIS A 65 -18.60 -9.65 15.46
CA HIS A 65 -19.17 -10.98 15.31
C HIS A 65 -18.35 -12.07 16.01
N GLY A 66 -17.33 -11.69 16.78
CA GLY A 66 -16.46 -12.62 17.52
C GLY A 66 -15.39 -13.32 16.67
N ARG A 67 -15.18 -12.89 15.42
CA ARG A 67 -14.15 -13.49 14.54
C ARG A 67 -12.76 -12.93 14.87
N PRO A 68 -11.71 -13.75 14.95
CA PRO A 68 -10.35 -13.26 15.19
C PRO A 68 -9.90 -12.25 14.13
N LEU A 69 -9.29 -11.14 14.58
CA LEU A 69 -8.68 -10.14 13.71
C LEU A 69 -7.30 -10.61 13.23
N VAL A 70 -7.30 -11.63 12.37
CA VAL A 70 -6.11 -12.14 11.67
C VAL A 70 -6.26 -11.83 10.18
N LYS A 71 -5.19 -11.34 9.56
CA LYS A 71 -5.16 -10.99 8.14
C LYS A 71 -3.93 -11.57 7.48
N GLU A 72 -4.13 -12.16 6.32
CA GLU A 72 -3.06 -12.61 5.45
C GLU A 72 -2.85 -11.58 4.34
N PHE A 73 -1.60 -11.22 4.10
CA PHE A 73 -1.20 -10.30 3.05
C PHE A 73 -0.14 -10.98 2.19
N SER A 74 -0.37 -11.01 0.87
CA SER A 74 0.67 -11.32 -0.11
C SER A 74 1.39 -10.03 -0.51
N ARG A 75 2.71 -10.12 -0.69
CA ARG A 75 3.54 -9.00 -1.18
C ARG A 75 4.40 -9.48 -2.33
N ASN A 76 4.62 -8.61 -3.31
CA ASN A 76 5.61 -8.89 -4.34
C ASN A 76 7.00 -8.80 -3.71
N LEU A 77 7.91 -9.63 -4.21
CA LEU A 77 9.32 -9.52 -3.84
C LEU A 77 9.96 -8.43 -4.70
N CYS A 78 10.90 -7.70 -4.10
CA CYS A 78 11.77 -6.82 -4.87
C CYS A 78 12.95 -7.63 -5.38
N ASP A 79 12.76 -8.28 -6.51
CA ASP A 79 13.78 -9.06 -7.21
C ASP A 79 14.14 -8.41 -8.56
N PHE A 80 15.05 -9.05 -9.30
CA PHE A 80 15.49 -8.55 -10.59
C PHE A 80 14.37 -8.56 -11.65
N GLU A 81 13.40 -9.48 -11.54
CA GLU A 81 12.26 -9.54 -12.46
C GLU A 81 11.35 -8.33 -12.25
N LEU A 82 11.06 -7.95 -10.99
CA LEU A 82 10.33 -6.72 -10.68
C LEU A 82 11.05 -5.49 -11.25
N LEU A 83 12.36 -5.38 -10.99
CA LEU A 83 13.14 -4.22 -11.45
C LEU A 83 13.15 -4.12 -12.97
N GLN A 84 13.26 -5.25 -13.67
CA GLN A 84 13.16 -5.29 -15.12
C GLN A 84 11.77 -4.87 -15.60
N ALA A 85 10.71 -5.40 -14.99
CA ALA A 85 9.33 -5.03 -15.34
C ALA A 85 9.08 -3.52 -15.15
N GLN A 86 9.66 -2.90 -14.11
CA GLN A 86 9.59 -1.46 -13.88
C GLN A 86 10.30 -0.64 -14.97
N GLN A 87 11.42 -1.13 -15.50
CA GLN A 87 12.14 -0.47 -16.60
C GLN A 87 11.36 -0.55 -17.92
N GLU A 88 10.64 -1.64 -18.15
CA GLU A 88 9.83 -1.86 -19.35
C GLU A 88 8.49 -1.13 -19.30
N LEU A 89 7.96 -0.88 -18.10
CA LEU A 89 6.63 -0.30 -17.90
C LEU A 89 6.36 1.01 -18.66
N PRO A 90 7.29 1.99 -18.74
CA PRO A 90 7.06 3.22 -19.50
C PRO A 90 6.73 2.97 -20.98
N LEU A 91 7.23 1.87 -21.56
CA LEU A 91 6.93 1.50 -22.95
C LEU A 91 5.48 1.05 -23.10
N LEU A 92 4.87 0.53 -22.03
CA LEU A 92 3.50 -0.01 -22.02
C LEU A 92 2.44 1.03 -21.62
N GLN A 93 2.83 2.12 -20.95
CA GLN A 93 1.89 3.16 -20.52
C GLN A 93 1.17 3.81 -21.71
N GLY A 94 -0.16 3.83 -21.65
CA GLY A 94 -1.04 4.39 -22.69
C GLY A 94 -1.28 3.48 -23.89
N GLN A 95 -0.61 2.33 -23.99
CA GLN A 95 -0.91 1.37 -25.06
C GLN A 95 -2.34 0.87 -24.92
N ASN A 96 -3.11 0.95 -26.01
CA ASN A 96 -4.54 0.61 -26.03
C ASN A 96 -5.38 1.36 -24.99
N GLY A 97 -4.93 2.56 -24.57
CA GLY A 97 -5.59 3.36 -23.54
C GLY A 97 -5.47 2.78 -22.12
N LEU A 98 -4.56 1.84 -21.90
CA LEU A 98 -4.30 1.25 -20.59
C LEU A 98 -3.17 1.99 -19.87
N TYR A 99 -3.37 2.22 -18.57
CA TYR A 99 -2.38 2.84 -17.70
C TYR A 99 -2.24 2.00 -16.43
N PHE A 100 -1.00 1.86 -15.97
CA PHE A 100 -0.65 1.04 -14.81
C PHE A 100 -0.16 1.93 -13.67
N THR A 101 -0.67 1.68 -12.47
CA THR A 101 -0.29 2.38 -11.24
C THR A 101 -0.06 1.41 -10.08
N GLY A 102 0.39 1.91 -8.95
CA GLY A 102 0.61 1.18 -7.70
C GLY A 102 2.06 1.22 -7.22
N GLY A 103 2.32 0.84 -5.98
CA GLY A 103 3.65 1.02 -5.39
C GLY A 103 4.75 0.13 -5.97
N TYR A 104 4.38 -0.90 -6.73
CA TYR A 104 5.33 -1.80 -7.41
C TYR A 104 5.62 -1.38 -8.85
N THR A 105 4.95 -0.37 -9.40
CA THR A 105 5.28 0.13 -10.74
C THR A 105 6.44 1.13 -10.71
N ASN A 106 6.77 1.69 -9.54
CA ASN A 106 7.85 2.66 -9.36
C ASN A 106 8.59 2.51 -8.01
N GLY A 107 8.69 1.29 -7.48
CA GLY A 107 9.31 1.04 -6.18
C GLY A 107 9.01 -0.33 -5.62
N ILE A 108 8.96 -0.43 -4.29
CA ILE A 108 8.86 -1.71 -3.58
C ILE A 108 7.52 -1.90 -2.86
N GLY A 109 6.48 -1.19 -3.31
CA GLY A 109 5.15 -1.29 -2.74
C GLY A 109 4.89 -0.43 -1.52
N LEU A 110 5.72 0.58 -1.24
CA LEU A 110 5.43 1.54 -0.16
C LEU A 110 4.24 2.42 -0.52
N HIS A 111 3.52 2.91 0.47
CA HIS A 111 2.39 3.84 0.26
C HIS A 111 2.81 5.10 -0.51
N GLU A 112 4.02 5.60 -0.26
CA GLU A 112 4.59 6.73 -1.00
C GLU A 112 4.78 6.41 -2.49
N ASN A 113 5.23 5.19 -2.82
CA ASN A 113 5.34 4.73 -4.20
C ASN A 113 3.95 4.69 -4.87
N CYS A 114 2.95 4.14 -4.16
CA CYS A 114 1.56 4.11 -4.64
C CYS A 114 1.02 5.51 -4.94
N LEU A 115 1.22 6.44 -4.01
CA LEU A 115 0.74 7.82 -4.14
C LEU A 115 1.42 8.50 -5.31
N LYS A 116 2.75 8.53 -5.32
CA LYS A 116 3.54 9.17 -6.37
C LYS A 116 3.17 8.66 -7.77
N GLN A 117 3.05 7.34 -7.93
CA GLN A 117 2.66 6.80 -9.24
C GLN A 117 1.26 7.24 -9.65
N SER A 118 0.33 7.23 -8.70
CA SER A 118 -1.06 7.57 -8.97
C SER A 118 -1.19 9.03 -9.39
N GLU A 119 -0.43 9.93 -8.77
CA GLU A 119 -0.34 11.34 -9.15
C GLU A 119 0.23 11.49 -10.57
N GLU A 120 1.36 10.84 -10.88
CA GLU A 120 1.99 10.91 -12.20
C GLU A 120 1.04 10.45 -13.33
N ILE A 121 0.32 9.34 -13.12
CA ILE A 121 -0.66 8.84 -14.09
C ILE A 121 -1.88 9.75 -14.18
N ALA A 122 -2.38 10.25 -13.06
CA ALA A 122 -3.51 11.19 -13.05
C ALA A 122 -3.19 12.47 -13.83
N GLU A 123 -1.97 12.98 -13.72
CA GLU A 123 -1.52 14.14 -14.51
C GLU A 123 -1.49 13.85 -16.02
N VAL A 124 -0.97 12.67 -16.42
CA VAL A 124 -0.97 12.25 -17.83
C VAL A 124 -2.39 12.21 -18.37
N LEU A 125 -3.30 11.56 -17.65
CA LEU A 125 -4.72 11.46 -18.03
C LEU A 125 -5.38 12.85 -18.09
N GLY A 126 -5.07 13.73 -17.14
CA GLY A 126 -5.56 15.11 -17.12
C GLY A 126 -5.12 15.90 -18.35
N ARG A 127 -3.84 15.81 -18.73
CA ARG A 127 -3.31 16.46 -19.96
C ARG A 127 -3.99 15.94 -21.22
N LEU A 128 -4.18 14.62 -21.32
CA LEU A 128 -4.85 14.01 -22.47
C LEU A 128 -6.32 14.43 -22.58
N ALA A 129 -7.03 14.52 -21.46
CA ALA A 129 -8.41 14.99 -21.44
C ALA A 129 -8.53 16.46 -21.92
N GLN A 130 -7.60 17.33 -21.49
CA GLN A 130 -7.55 18.72 -21.95
C GLN A 130 -7.28 18.83 -23.46
N GLN A 131 -6.31 18.07 -23.97
CA GLN A 131 -6.00 18.03 -25.40
C GLN A 131 -7.19 17.53 -26.22
N ALA A 132 -7.87 16.47 -25.77
CA ALA A 132 -9.06 15.95 -26.44
C ALA A 132 -10.21 16.98 -26.45
N ALA A 133 -10.39 17.74 -25.36
CA ALA A 133 -11.38 18.81 -25.30
C ALA A 133 -11.06 19.96 -26.27
N ALA A 134 -9.79 20.38 -26.36
CA ALA A 134 -9.35 21.41 -27.28
C ALA A 134 -9.60 21.02 -28.74
N VAL A 135 -9.18 19.81 -29.16
CA VAL A 135 -9.41 19.31 -30.53
C VAL A 135 -10.91 19.24 -30.86
N ARG A 136 -11.76 18.81 -29.91
CA ARG A 136 -13.21 18.81 -30.10
C ARG A 136 -13.75 20.22 -30.32
N SER A 137 -13.29 21.21 -29.57
CA SER A 137 -13.73 22.60 -29.73
C SER A 137 -13.33 23.20 -31.08
N GLU A 138 -12.12 22.92 -31.56
CA GLU A 138 -11.65 23.37 -32.88
C GLU A 138 -12.46 22.74 -34.03
N PHE A 139 -12.80 21.46 -33.92
CA PHE A 139 -13.62 20.77 -34.92
C PHE A 139 -15.06 21.29 -34.99
N VAL A 140 -15.64 21.68 -33.84
CA VAL A 140 -16.97 22.31 -33.80
C VAL A 140 -16.95 23.68 -34.47
N VAL A 141 -15.92 24.50 -34.20
CA VAL A 141 -15.76 25.83 -34.82
C VAL A 141 -15.56 25.71 -36.33
N ALA A 142 -14.73 24.77 -36.81
CA ALA A 142 -14.49 24.55 -38.23
C ALA A 142 -15.76 24.15 -39.00
N ASN A 143 -16.61 23.31 -38.41
CA ASN A 143 -17.86 22.88 -39.05
C ASN A 143 -18.97 23.94 -39.08
N HIS A 144 -18.92 24.95 -38.19
CA HIS A 144 -19.87 26.07 -38.24
C HIS A 144 -19.51 27.13 -39.29
N HIS A 145 -18.25 27.19 -39.74
CA HIS A 145 -17.82 28.10 -40.81
C HIS A 145 -18.00 27.54 -42.24
N SER A 146 -18.27 26.24 -42.39
CA SER A 146 -18.52 25.61 -43.70
C SER A 146 -20.01 25.58 -44.11
N ALA A 147 -20.91 26.07 -43.26
CA ALA A 147 -22.36 25.99 -43.45
C ALA A 147 -23.03 27.36 -43.74
N ALA A 148 -22.25 28.40 -44.07
CA ALA A 148 -22.73 29.74 -44.40
C ALA A 148 -22.53 30.07 -45.88
#